data_AF-A0A3N5FI97-F1
#
_entry.id   AF-A0A3N5FI97-F1
#
_cell.length_a   1.000
_cell.length_b   1.000
_cell.length_c   1.000
_cell.angle_alpha   90.00
_cell.angle_beta   90.00
_cell.angle_gamma   90.00
#
_symmetry.space_group_name_H-M   'P 1'
#
loop_
_entity.id
_entity.type
_entity.pdbx_description
1 polymer ?
#
loop_
_entity_poly.entity_id
_entity_poly.type
_entity_poly.pdbx_seq_one_letter_code
_entity_poly.pdbx_strand_id
1 'polypeptide(L)' 'MTTKLEKVLKREVDIDGEAYIVAISPEGLKLTVKGKRKGQELFWKDLVSGQAALAVALNASMEKVRDS' A
#
# COMPACT_ATOMS: atom_id res chain seq x y z
N MET A 1 7.62 -18.51 -16.11
CA MET A 1 8.17 -18.88 -14.79
C MET A 1 8.00 -17.68 -13.87
N THR A 2 7.52 -17.89 -12.64
CA THR A 2 7.38 -16.83 -11.64
C THR A 2 8.48 -16.96 -10.60
N THR A 3 9.15 -15.86 -10.28
CA THR A 3 10.19 -15.84 -9.24
C THR A 3 9.53 -15.65 -7.89
N LYS A 4 9.80 -16.56 -6.95
CA LYS A 4 9.28 -16.45 -5.58
C LYS A 4 9.91 -15.22 -4.89
N LEU A 5 9.05 -14.43 -4.26
CA LEU A 5 9.48 -13.31 -3.43
C LEU A 5 9.92 -13.85 -2.06
N GLU A 6 11.22 -14.02 -1.88
CA GLU A 6 11.79 -14.50 -0.61
C GLU A 6 12.24 -13.36 0.32
N LYS A 7 12.47 -12.17 -0.24
CA LYS A 7 13.00 -11.01 0.47
C LYS A 7 12.27 -9.75 0.03
N VAL A 8 12.32 -8.72 0.86
CA VAL A 8 11.71 -7.41 0.55
C VAL A 8 12.32 -6.84 -0.73
N LEU A 9 11.45 -6.46 -1.66
CA LEU A 9 11.78 -5.82 -2.92
C LEU A 9 11.33 -4.35 -2.89
N LYS A 10 12.27 -3.41 -3.00
CA LYS A 10 11.99 -1.96 -2.97
C LYS A 10 12.12 -1.33 -4.35
N ARG A 11 11.06 -0.69 -4.84
CA ARG A 11 10.95 -0.03 -6.16
C ARG A 11 10.47 1.40 -5.98
N GLU A 12 10.93 2.28 -6.84
CA GLU A 12 10.34 3.61 -7.00
C GLU A 12 9.18 3.50 -8.00
N VAL A 13 8.09 4.19 -7.72
CA VAL A 13 6.91 4.29 -8.56
C VAL A 13 6.43 5.74 -8.54
N ASP A 14 6.07 6.25 -9.71
CA ASP A 14 5.43 7.55 -9.86
C ASP A 14 3.91 7.36 -9.79
N ILE A 15 3.25 8.11 -8.91
CA ILE A 15 1.80 8.10 -8.76
C ILE A 15 1.36 9.56 -8.79
N ASP A 16 0.63 9.95 -9.83
CA ASP A 16 0.14 11.32 -10.05
C ASP A 16 1.24 12.40 -9.99
N GLY A 17 2.45 12.07 -10.46
CA GLY A 17 3.61 12.97 -10.46
C GLY A 17 4.35 13.09 -9.13
N GLU A 18 3.97 12.30 -8.12
CA GLU A 18 4.69 12.18 -6.86
C GLU A 18 5.46 10.84 -6.81
N ALA A 19 6.72 10.92 -6.38
CA ALA A 19 7.59 9.75 -6.28
C ALA A 19 7.31 9.00 -4.97
N TYR A 20 6.92 7.74 -5.10
CA TYR A 20 6.73 6.81 -3.99
C TYR A 20 7.77 5.69 -4.04
N ILE A 21 8.07 5.14 -2.87
CA ILE A 21 8.79 3.89 -2.70
C ILE A 21 7.77 2.83 -2.31
N VAL A 22 7.64 1.79 -3.13
CA VAL A 22 6.91 0.57 -2.82
C VAL A 22 7.89 -0.49 -2.32
N ALA A 23 7.64 -1.01 -1.13
CA ALA A 23 8.33 -2.15 -0.55
C ALA A 23 7.39 -3.36 -0.55
N ILE A 24 7.72 -4.38 -1.34
CA ILE A 24 6.92 -5.60 -1.48
C ILE A 24 7.61 -6.72 -0.70
N SER A 25 6.92 -7.34 0.25
CA SER A 25 7.42 -8.46 1.06
C SER A 25 6.55 -9.71 0.89
N PRO A 26 6.99 -10.88 1.39
CA PRO A 26 6.16 -12.09 1.40
C PRO A 26 4.85 -11.94 2.18
N GLU A 27 4.73 -10.95 3.08
CA GLU A 27 3.56 -10.72 3.93
C GLU A 27 2.60 -9.66 3.37
N GLY A 28 3.12 -8.68 2.62
CA GLY A 28 2.33 -7.55 2.11
C GLY A 28 3.13 -6.54 1.29
N LEU A 29 2.58 -5.34 1.15
CA LEU A 29 3.25 -4.19 0.58
C LEU A 29 3.15 -2.98 1.49
N LYS A 30 4.15 -2.10 1.38
CA LYS A 30 4.16 -0.79 2.01
C LYS A 30 4.50 0.28 0.99
N LEU A 31 3.68 1.32 0.93
CA LEU A 31 3.86 2.47 0.05
C LEU A 31 4.22 3.70 0.90
N THR A 32 5.38 4.29 0.63
CA THR A 32 5.88 5.48 1.33
C THR A 32 6.24 6.56 0.32
N VAL A 33 5.83 7.80 0.54
CA VAL A 33 6.34 8.93 -0.24
C VAL A 33 7.87 9.00 -0.11
N LYS A 34 8.57 9.27 -1.20
CA LYS A 34 10.04 9.35 -1.21
C LYS A 34 10.52 10.41 -0.21
N GLY A 35 11.47 10.04 0.65
CA GLY A 35 11.98 10.90 1.72
C GLY A 35 11.08 10.98 2.98
N LYS A 36 9.93 10.30 3.00
CA LYS A 36 9.05 10.20 4.19
C LYS A 36 9.16 8.82 4.83
N ARG A 37 8.94 8.77 6.16
CA ARG A 37 8.94 7.53 6.96
C ARG A 37 7.54 6.96 7.19
N LYS A 38 6.51 7.80 7.11
CA LYS A 38 5.11 7.38 7.20
C LYS A 38 4.64 6.92 5.83
N GLY A 39 3.93 5.80 5.79
CA GLY A 39 3.40 5.21 4.57
C GLY A 39 2.29 4.23 4.89
N GLN A 40 1.50 3.89 3.87
CA GLN A 40 0.39 2.95 3.98
C GLN A 40 0.90 1.52 3.83
N GLU A 41 0.41 0.61 4.67
CA GLU A 41 0.73 -0.82 4.61
C GLU A 41 -0.53 -1.62 4.28
N LEU A 42 -0.35 -2.72 3.54
CA LEU A 42 -1.40 -3.62 3.08
C LEU A 42 -0.90 -5.06 3.07
N PHE A 43 -1.53 -5.94 3.84
CA PHE A 43 -1.17 -7.37 3.85
C PHE A 43 -1.86 -8.14 2.73
N TRP A 44 -1.21 -9.20 2.22
CA TRP A 44 -1.80 -10.04 1.18
C TRP A 44 -3.10 -10.70 1.64
N LYS A 45 -3.19 -11.08 2.92
CA LYS A 45 -4.41 -11.68 3.48
C LYS A 45 -5.60 -10.72 3.41
N ASP A 46 -5.38 -9.44 3.69
CA ASP A 46 -6.44 -8.43 3.66
C ASP A 46 -6.83 -8.13 2.21
N LEU A 47 -5.86 -8.12 1.29
CA LEU A 47 -6.09 -7.95 -0.14
C LEU A 47 -6.90 -9.12 -0.75
N VAL A 48 -6.56 -10.36 -0.43
CA VAL A 48 -7.21 -11.57 -0.98
C VAL A 48 -8.55 -11.85 -0.31
N SER A 49 -8.71 -11.53 0.98
CA SER A 49 -10.00 -11.68 1.69
C SER A 49 -11.03 -10.61 1.35
N GLY A 50 -10.66 -9.59 0.57
CA GLY A 50 -11.54 -8.45 0.24
C GLY A 50 -11.76 -7.47 1.38
N GLN A 51 -11.25 -7.76 2.59
CA GLN A 51 -11.35 -6.90 3.78
C GLN A 51 -10.52 -5.61 3.63
N ALA A 52 -9.40 -5.65 2.90
CA ALA A 52 -8.61 -4.45 2.61
C ALA A 52 -9.37 -3.46 1.73
N ALA A 53 -10.11 -3.93 0.72
CA ALA A 53 -10.91 -3.06 -0.13
C ALA A 53 -12.01 -2.37 0.68
N LEU A 54 -12.64 -3.10 1.61
CA LEU A 54 -13.66 -2.54 2.50
C LEU A 54 -13.08 -1.54 3.51
N ALA A 55 -11.95 -1.86 4.17
CA ALA A 55 -11.32 -0.97 5.14
C ALA A 55 -10.75 0.30 4.48
N VAL A 56 -10.17 0.19 3.28
CA VAL A 56 -9.70 1.35 2.49
C VAL A 56 -10.88 2.20 2.03
N ALA A 57 -11.94 1.60 1.48
CA ALA A 57 -13.13 2.33 1.08
C ALA A 57 -13.84 3.01 2.27
N LEU A 58 -13.89 2.33 3.42
CA LEU A 58 -14.46 2.87 4.65
C LEU A 58 -13.64 4.04 5.18
N ASN A 59 -12.32 3.89 5.32
CA ASN A 59 -11.45 4.97 5.80
C ASN A 59 -11.51 6.20 4.86
N ALA A 60 -11.48 5.98 3.54
CA ALA A 60 -11.63 7.07 2.57
C ALA A 60 -13.01 7.75 2.64
N SER A 61 -14.08 6.99 2.91
CA SER A 61 -15.41 7.56 3.14
C SER A 61 -15.50 8.34 4.45
N MET A 62 -14.80 7.91 5.50
CA MET A 62 -14.79 8.57 6.80
C MET A 62 -13.96 9.86 6.78
N GLU A 63 -12.85 9.92 6.04
CA GLU A 63 -12.10 11.15 5.81
C GLU A 63 -12.96 12.18 5.08
N LYS A 64 -13.72 11.77 4.05
CA LYS A 64 -14.65 12.65 3.33
C LYS A 64 -15.74 13.26 4.23
N VAL A 65 -16.27 12.49 5.18
CA VAL A 65 -17.27 12.97 6.15
C VAL A 65 -16.68 13.94 7.17
N ARG A 66 -15.39 13.79 7.51
CA ARG A 66 -14.72 14.63 8.50
C ARG A 66 -14.27 15.99 7.95
N ASP A 67 -14.13 16.08 6.63
CA ASP A 67 -13.78 17.31 5.90
C ASP A 67 -15.02 18.07 5.38
N SER A 68 -16.24 17.61 5.70
CA SER A 68 -17.52 18.24 5.31
C SER A 68 -18.21 18.99 6.45
#